data_AF-A0A067WHC6-F1
#
_entry.id   AF-A0A067WHC6-F1
#
_cell.length_a   1.000
_cell.length_b   1.000
_cell.length_c   1.000
_cell.angle_alpha   90.00
_cell.angle_beta   90.00
_cell.angle_gamma   90.00
#
_symmetry.space_group_name_H-M   'P 1'
#
loop_
_entity.id
_entity.type
_entity.pdbx_description
1 polymer ?
#
loop_
_entity_poly.entity_id
_entity_poly.type
_entity_poly.pdbx_seq_one_letter_code
_entity_poly.pdbx_strand_id
1 'polypeptide(L)'
;MIKEGLVHKDVCTVFGKDFNAYAIGAKLYTDSNMVREPALNESSNHKVLEGWKKPFQPDGGIRILSEDLGTAIMKISSVKSEHWRIEALVLVFNDQEELQKGF
;
A
#
# COMPACT_ATOMS: atom_id res chain seq x y z
N MET A 1 -11.01 -6.27 -0.96
CA MET A 1 -11.04 -5.37 -2.14
C MET A 1 -12.08 -5.80 -3.16
N ILE A 2 -11.94 -6.98 -3.79
CA ILE A 2 -12.89 -7.49 -4.82
C ILE A 2 -14.34 -7.47 -4.32
N LYS A 3 -14.64 -8.11 -3.18
CA LYS A 3 -16.01 -8.17 -2.61
C LYS A 3 -16.62 -6.77 -2.36
N GLU A 4 -15.78 -5.81 -1.98
CA GLU A 4 -16.18 -4.44 -1.64
C GLU A 4 -16.19 -3.48 -2.84
N GLY A 5 -15.95 -3.97 -4.07
CA GLY A 5 -15.96 -3.12 -5.26
C GLY A 5 -14.81 -2.11 -5.35
N LEU A 6 -13.74 -2.29 -4.57
CA LEU A 6 -12.56 -1.42 -4.58
C LEU A 6 -11.62 -1.69 -5.77
N VAL A 7 -11.92 -2.71 -6.57
CA VAL A 7 -11.20 -3.07 -7.80
C VAL A 7 -12.21 -3.47 -8.86
N HIS A 8 -11.89 -3.17 -10.13
CA HIS A 8 -12.66 -3.65 -11.27
C HIS A 8 -12.51 -5.16 -11.41
N LYS A 9 -13.64 -5.87 -11.44
CA LYS A 9 -13.66 -7.34 -11.54
C LYS A 9 -13.60 -7.82 -12.99
N ASP A 10 -14.20 -7.04 -13.87
CA ASP A 10 -14.41 -7.27 -15.29
C ASP A 10 -13.21 -6.81 -16.12
N VAL A 11 -12.04 -7.35 -15.82
CA VAL A 11 -10.78 -7.01 -16.50
C VAL A 11 -10.21 -8.21 -17.24
N CYS A 12 -9.59 -7.94 -18.40
CA CYS A 12 -8.86 -8.97 -19.13
C CYS A 12 -7.50 -9.19 -18.48
N THR A 13 -7.21 -10.44 -18.12
CA THR A 13 -5.98 -10.87 -17.47
C THR A 13 -5.38 -12.07 -18.20
N VAL A 14 -4.17 -12.47 -17.82
CA VAL A 14 -3.57 -13.72 -18.32
C VAL A 14 -4.39 -14.95 -17.94
N PHE A 15 -5.19 -14.88 -16.86
CA PHE A 15 -6.03 -15.97 -16.36
C PHE A 15 -7.50 -15.86 -16.80
N GLY A 16 -7.81 -15.06 -17.83
CA GLY A 16 -9.16 -14.87 -18.35
C GLY A 16 -9.74 -13.50 -18.01
N LYS A 17 -11.06 -13.38 -17.98
CA LYS A 17 -11.79 -12.09 -17.92
C LYS A 17 -12.40 -11.76 -16.56
N ASP A 18 -12.02 -12.48 -15.51
CA ASP A 18 -12.51 -12.26 -14.14
C ASP A 18 -11.34 -12.16 -13.16
N PHE A 19 -11.23 -11.02 -12.49
CA PHE A 19 -10.18 -10.76 -11.51
C PHE A 19 -10.26 -11.69 -10.28
N ASN A 20 -11.39 -12.37 -10.04
CA ASN A 20 -11.49 -13.39 -9.00
C ASN A 20 -10.50 -14.54 -9.19
N ALA A 21 -10.02 -14.79 -10.41
CA ALA A 21 -9.00 -15.79 -10.68
C ALA A 21 -7.68 -15.54 -9.91
N TYR A 22 -7.40 -14.29 -9.53
CA TYR A 22 -6.22 -13.90 -8.74
C TYR A 22 -6.41 -14.08 -7.22
N ALA A 23 -7.61 -14.48 -6.77
CA ALA A 23 -7.86 -14.89 -5.39
C ALA A 23 -7.68 -16.42 -5.19
N ILE A 24 -6.97 -17.08 -6.11
CA ILE A 24 -6.67 -18.52 -6.08
C ILE A 24 -5.16 -18.69 -5.91
N GLY A 25 -4.74 -19.39 -4.85
CA GLY A 25 -3.34 -19.71 -4.59
C GLY A 25 -2.92 -21.02 -5.24
N ALA A 26 -1.67 -21.09 -5.71
CA ALA A 26 -1.05 -22.34 -6.13
C ALA A 26 -0.30 -22.98 -4.95
N LYS A 27 -0.46 -24.29 -4.76
CA LYS A 27 0.28 -25.09 -3.78
C LYS A 27 0.87 -26.31 -4.46
N LEU A 28 2.10 -26.65 -4.05
CA LEU A 28 2.74 -27.89 -4.44
C LEU A 28 2.37 -28.97 -3.42
N TYR A 29 1.80 -30.07 -3.88
CA TYR A 29 1.52 -31.25 -3.07
C TYR A 29 2.72 -32.21 -3.05
N THR A 30 2.70 -33.14 -2.10
CA THR A 30 3.79 -34.10 -1.84
C THR A 30 4.12 -35.01 -3.01
N ASP A 31 3.16 -35.21 -3.91
CA ASP A 31 3.29 -36.00 -5.14
C ASP A 31 3.86 -35.19 -6.32
N SER A 32 4.38 -33.98 -6.07
CA SER A 32 4.84 -33.03 -7.08
C SER A 32 3.74 -32.49 -8.00
N ASN A 33 2.46 -32.71 -7.66
CA ASN A 33 1.36 -32.10 -8.39
C ASN A 33 1.09 -30.68 -7.87
N MET A 34 0.78 -29.77 -8.81
CA MET A 34 0.33 -28.42 -8.48
C MET A 34 -1.18 -28.40 -8.36
N VAL A 35 -1.67 -27.96 -7.20
CA VAL A 35 -3.09 -27.73 -6.96
C VAL A 35 -3.34 -26.23 -6.86
N ARG A 36 -4.48 -25.79 -7.40
CA ARG A 36 -4.96 -24.41 -7.28
C ARG A 36 -6.22 -24.39 -6.45
N GLU A 37 -6.21 -23.63 -5.37
CA GLU A 37 -7.31 -23.56 -4.43
C GLU A 37 -7.61 -22.12 -4.01
N PRO A 38 -8.86 -21.80 -3.62
CA PRO A 38 -9.22 -20.46 -3.17
C PRO A 38 -8.34 -20.01 -1.99
N ALA A 39 -7.94 -18.74 -2.01
CA ALA A 39 -7.29 -18.13 -0.86
C ALA A 39 -8.22 -18.09 0.36
N LEU A 40 -7.63 -18.05 1.55
CA LEU A 40 -8.37 -17.93 2.79
C LEU A 40 -9.22 -16.65 2.78
N ASN A 41 -10.46 -16.77 3.25
CA ASN A 41 -11.34 -15.60 3.42
C ASN A 41 -10.95 -14.74 4.63
N GLU A 42 -10.16 -15.29 5.56
CA GLU A 42 -9.70 -14.62 6.77
C GLU A 42 -8.17 -14.64 6.85
N SER A 43 -7.62 -13.60 7.47
CA SER A 43 -6.18 -13.47 7.67
C SER A 43 -5.70 -14.46 8.72
N SER A 44 -4.56 -15.12 8.47
CA SER A 44 -3.89 -15.94 9.48
C SER A 44 -3.15 -15.10 10.53
N ASN A 45 -2.92 -13.80 10.25
CA ASN A 45 -2.26 -12.88 11.18
C ASN A 45 -2.76 -11.44 11.00
N HIS A 46 -3.72 -11.07 11.84
CA HIS A 46 -4.35 -9.75 11.90
C HIS A 46 -3.39 -8.60 12.29
N LYS A 47 -2.16 -8.89 12.75
CA LYS A 47 -1.12 -7.86 12.95
C LYS A 47 -0.37 -7.51 11.65
N VAL A 48 -0.51 -8.34 10.61
CA VAL A 48 0.21 -8.19 9.33
C VAL A 48 -0.75 -7.85 8.19
N LEU A 49 -1.87 -8.57 8.09
CA LEU A 49 -2.88 -8.35 7.06
C LEU A 49 -4.25 -8.21 7.73
N GLU A 50 -4.86 -7.04 7.60
CA GLU A 50 -6.22 -6.80 8.10
C GLU A 50 -7.29 -6.83 7.02
N GLY A 51 -8.51 -7.12 7.48
CA GLY A 51 -9.71 -6.98 6.68
C GLY A 51 -10.14 -5.52 6.51
N TRP A 52 -10.90 -5.24 5.46
CA TRP A 52 -11.36 -3.89 5.15
C TRP A 52 -12.24 -3.26 6.25
N LYS A 53 -12.93 -4.07 7.07
CA LYS A 53 -13.80 -3.59 8.16
C LYS A 53 -13.02 -3.02 9.34
N LYS A 54 -11.75 -3.42 9.49
CA LYS A 54 -10.88 -3.01 10.58
C LYS A 54 -9.48 -2.75 10.04
N PRO A 55 -9.30 -1.79 9.14
CA PRO A 55 -8.00 -1.54 8.53
C PRO A 55 -7.05 -0.92 9.57
N PHE A 56 -5.74 -1.03 9.35
CA PHE A 56 -4.76 -0.35 10.21
C PHE A 56 -4.91 1.17 10.19
N GLN A 57 -5.27 1.73 9.03
CA GLN A 57 -5.56 3.13 8.80
C GLN A 57 -6.71 3.25 7.80
N PRO A 58 -7.52 4.32 7.86
CA PRO A 58 -8.67 4.49 6.97
C PRO A 58 -8.27 4.73 5.50
N ASP A 59 -7.04 5.14 5.23
CA ASP A 59 -6.51 5.38 3.90
C ASP A 59 -5.04 4.91 3.75
N GLY A 60 -4.51 4.96 2.52
CA GLY A 60 -3.14 4.49 2.21
C GLY A 60 -2.02 5.42 2.72
N GLY A 61 -2.36 6.57 3.27
CA GLY A 61 -1.42 7.55 3.82
C GLY A 61 -0.61 8.29 2.77
N ILE A 62 -1.10 8.38 1.52
CA ILE A 62 -0.53 9.24 0.49
C ILE A 62 -1.34 10.55 0.46
N ARG A 63 -0.64 11.69 0.43
CA ARG A 63 -1.23 13.03 0.27
C ARG A 63 -0.50 13.79 -0.82
N ILE A 64 -1.23 14.61 -1.58
CA ILE A 64 -0.67 15.54 -2.56
C ILE A 64 -0.62 16.91 -1.89
N LEU A 65 0.51 17.60 -2.00
CA LEU A 65 0.70 18.99 -1.60
C LEU A 65 0.92 19.80 -2.88
N SER A 66 0.19 20.88 -3.08
CA SER A 66 0.27 21.69 -4.31
C SER A 66 0.03 23.16 -3.97
N GLU A 67 1.09 23.96 -4.04
CA GLU A 67 1.11 25.39 -3.69
C GLU A 67 2.21 26.11 -4.50
N ASP A 68 2.63 27.31 -4.09
CA ASP A 68 3.60 28.16 -4.79
C ASP A 68 4.97 27.50 -5.04
N LEU A 69 5.41 26.57 -4.19
CA LEU A 69 6.66 25.81 -4.36
C LEU A 69 6.55 24.67 -5.39
N GLY A 70 5.36 24.45 -5.95
CA GLY A 70 5.06 23.37 -6.89
C GLY A 70 4.23 22.25 -6.25
N THR A 71 4.38 21.04 -6.77
CA THR A 71 3.58 19.87 -6.36
C THR A 71 4.48 18.74 -5.86
N ALA A 72 4.11 18.15 -4.72
CA ALA A 72 4.82 17.06 -4.09
C ALA A 72 3.87 15.99 -3.54
N ILE A 73 4.42 14.83 -3.21
CA ILE A 73 3.71 13.72 -2.57
C ILE A 73 4.31 13.50 -1.18
N MET A 74 3.44 13.35 -0.18
CA MET A 74 3.82 13.04 1.20
C MET A 74 3.24 11.70 1.64
N LYS A 75 4.08 10.83 2.22
CA LYS A 75 3.67 9.56 2.84
C LYS A 75 3.55 9.72 4.36
N ILE A 76 2.32 9.78 4.86
CA ILE A 76 1.98 10.06 6.26
C ILE A 76 1.66 8.82 7.10
N SER A 77 1.60 7.62 6.51
CA SER A 77 1.13 6.42 7.23
C SER A 77 2.02 6.03 8.43
N SER A 78 3.20 6.63 8.57
CA SER A 78 4.11 6.40 9.71
C SER A 78 4.49 7.68 10.45
N VAL A 79 3.79 8.79 10.17
CA VAL A 79 4.05 10.12 10.75
C VAL A 79 2.87 10.47 11.63
N LYS A 80 3.11 10.76 12.91
CA LYS A 80 2.06 11.22 13.84
C LYS A 80 1.43 12.51 13.32
N SER A 81 0.13 12.68 13.55
CA SER A 81 -0.63 13.85 13.06
C SER A 81 -0.07 15.19 13.58
N GLU A 82 0.50 15.20 14.78
CA GLU A 82 1.17 16.37 15.37
C GLU A 82 2.40 16.84 14.56
N HIS A 83 2.95 16.01 13.66
CA HIS A 83 4.08 16.35 12.80
C HIS A 83 3.70 16.59 11.33
N TRP A 84 2.41 16.61 10.99
CA TRP A 84 1.98 16.83 9.60
C TRP A 84 2.16 18.28 9.15
N ARG A 85 2.16 19.23 10.09
CA ARG A 85 2.38 20.65 9.83
C ARG A 85 3.58 21.11 10.64
N ILE A 86 4.59 21.60 9.93
CA ILE A 86 5.80 22.18 10.52
C ILE A 86 5.99 23.54 9.85
N GLU A 87 6.20 24.57 10.66
CA GLU A 87 6.53 25.92 10.21
C GLU A 87 7.83 26.32 10.91
N ALA A 88 8.89 26.53 10.12
CA ALA A 88 10.24 26.75 10.61
C ALA A 88 11.07 27.53 9.57
N LEU A 89 12.24 28.02 10.00
CA LEU A 89 13.20 28.62 9.08
C LEU A 89 13.73 27.58 8.08
N VAL A 90 13.87 27.99 6.83
CA VAL A 90 14.35 27.13 5.74
C VAL A 90 15.87 27.03 5.81
N LEU A 91 16.37 25.79 5.79
CA LEU A 91 17.77 25.46 5.55
C LEU A 91 17.87 24.80 4.17
N VAL A 92 18.77 25.30 3.32
CA VAL A 92 18.93 24.83 1.93
C VAL A 92 20.27 24.11 1.80
N PHE A 93 20.22 22.89 1.27
CA PHE A 93 21.38 22.07 0.92
C PHE A 93 21.20 21.59 -0.52
N ASN A 94 22.28 21.53 -1.29
CA ASN A 94 22.24 21.14 -2.70
C ASN A 94 22.47 19.64 -2.90
N ASP A 95 23.03 18.96 -1.91
CA ASP A 95 23.21 17.51 -1.91
C ASP A 95 23.15 16.90 -0.49
N GLN A 96 23.20 15.57 -0.44
CA GLN A 96 23.12 14.81 0.81
C GLN A 96 24.38 14.92 1.68
N GLU A 97 25.56 15.18 1.10
CA GLU A 97 26.80 15.33 1.87
C GLU A 97 26.87 16.68 2.60
N GLU A 98 26.39 17.76 1.97
CA GLU A 98 26.26 19.08 2.60
C GLU A 98 25.36 19.00 3.85
N LEU A 99 24.24 18.27 3.75
CA LEU A 99 23.36 18.02 4.90
C LEU A 99 24.11 17.30 6.03
N GLN A 100 24.87 16.24 5.73
CA GLN A 100 25.61 15.49 6.75
C GLN A 100 26.72 16.31 7.43
N LYS A 101 27.36 17.25 6.73
CA LYS A 101 28.38 18.12 7.32
C LYS A 101 27.79 19.23 8.18
N GLY A 102 26.53 19.59 7.93
CA GLY A 102 25.82 20.66 8.64
C GLY A 102 25.24 20.25 10.00
N PHE A 103 25.31 18.98 10.39
CA PHE A 103 24.76 18.40 11.63
C PHE A 103 25.73 17.40 12.28
#